data_AF-A0A150JVX0-F1
#
_entry.id   AF-A0A150JVX0-F1
#
_cell.length_a   1.000
_cell.length_b   1.000
_cell.length_c   1.000
_cell.angle_alpha   90.00
_cell.angle_beta   90.00
_cell.angle_gamma   90.00
#
_symmetry.space_group_name_H-M   'P 1'
#
loop_
_entity.id
_entity.type
_entity.pdbx_description
1 polymer ?
#
loop_
_entity_poly.entity_id
_entity_poly.type
_entity_poly.pdbx_seq_one_letter_code
_entity_poly.pdbx_strand_id
1 'polypeptide(L)' 'MGRGHQHKTRDKNKATLPQVPKNMKIDGKDIEYSRELADGEDLEAQARSEAAEKRAKNRR' A
#
# COMPACT_ATOMS: atom_id res chain seq x y z
N MET A 1 -18.78 26.26 15.91
CA MET A 1 -17.96 25.86 14.75
C MET A 1 -17.76 24.34 14.78
N GLY A 2 -18.69 23.60 14.17
CA GLY A 2 -18.61 22.14 14.11
C GLY A 2 -17.69 21.70 12.97
N ARG A 3 -16.62 20.98 13.28
CA ARG A 3 -15.73 20.39 12.26
C ARG A 3 -16.51 19.26 11.60
N GLY A 4 -16.75 19.38 10.29
CA GLY A 4 -17.53 18.42 9.51
C GLY A 4 -16.93 17.02 9.56
N HIS A 5 -17.65 16.09 10.18
CA HIS A 5 -17.31 14.67 10.26
C HIS A 5 -17.75 13.89 8.99
N GLN A 6 -17.78 14.56 7.83
CA GLN A 6 -18.36 14.00 6.58
C GLN A 6 -17.30 13.57 5.57
N HIS A 7 -16.03 13.47 5.97
CA HIS A 7 -15.02 12.91 5.09
C HIS A 7 -15.04 11.39 5.18
N LYS A 8 -15.58 10.74 4.14
CA LYS A 8 -15.26 9.33 3.85
C LYS A 8 -13.74 9.21 3.82
N THR A 9 -13.19 8.25 4.55
CA THR A 9 -11.76 7.92 4.47
C THR A 9 -11.46 7.52 3.02
N ARG A 10 -10.86 8.43 2.24
CA ARG A 10 -10.45 8.12 0.88
C ARG A 10 -9.42 6.99 0.93
N ASP A 11 -9.49 6.09 -0.04
CA ASP A 11 -8.49 5.04 -0.18
C ASP A 11 -7.10 5.67 -0.22
N LYS A 12 -6.15 5.07 0.51
CA LYS A 12 -4.77 5.58 0.64
C LYS A 12 -3.93 5.40 -0.64
N ASN A 13 -4.60 5.14 -1.78
CA ASN A 13 -3.99 4.90 -3.08
C ASN A 13 -3.35 6.19 -3.61
N LYS A 14 -2.03 6.27 -3.45
CA LYS A 14 -1.17 7.40 -3.86
C LYS A 14 -1.34 7.78 -5.34
N ALA A 15 -1.68 6.82 -6.20
CA ALA A 15 -1.85 7.01 -7.65
C ALA A 15 -2.94 8.03 -8.01
N THR A 16 -4.08 8.03 -7.31
CA THR A 16 -5.26 8.85 -7.68
C THR A 16 -5.43 10.09 -6.82
N LEU A 17 -4.55 10.30 -5.82
CA LEU A 17 -4.64 11.43 -4.91
C LEU A 17 -4.24 12.75 -5.61
N PRO A 18 -5.05 13.82 -5.48
CA PRO A 18 -4.79 15.11 -6.12
C PRO A 18 -3.56 15.82 -5.53
N GLN A 19 -3.26 15.56 -4.25
CA GLN A 19 -2.14 16.17 -3.52
C GLN A 19 -0.78 15.53 -3.85
N VAL A 20 -0.75 14.35 -4.47
CA VAL A 20 0.50 13.62 -4.71
C VAL A 20 1.22 14.23 -5.92
N PRO A 21 2.48 14.70 -5.76
CA PRO A 21 3.29 15.19 -6.87
C PRO A 21 3.35 14.17 -8.02
N LYS A 22 3.38 14.64 -9.27
CA LYS A 22 3.28 13.77 -10.45
C LYS A 22 4.34 12.66 -10.50
N ASN A 23 5.55 12.96 -10.04
CA ASN A 23 6.67 12.01 -9.97
C ASN A 23 6.54 10.95 -8.85
N MET A 24 5.62 11.15 -7.90
CA MET A 24 5.33 10.21 -6.81
C MET A 24 4.03 9.42 -7.05
N LYS A 25 3.34 9.68 -8.16
CA LYS A 25 2.22 8.83 -8.59
C LYS A 25 2.79 7.56 -9.18
N ILE A 26 2.32 6.44 -8.67
CA ILE A 26 2.73 5.11 -9.15
C ILE A 26 1.81 4.76 -10.32
N ASP A 27 2.39 4.38 -11.45
CA ASP A 27 1.66 4.05 -12.69
C ASP A 27 0.92 2.71 -12.63
N GLY A 28 1.12 1.91 -11.58
CA GLY A 28 0.53 0.57 -11.42
C GLY A 28 1.18 -0.49 -12.31
N LYS A 29 2.48 -0.38 -12.57
CA LYS A 29 3.22 -1.40 -13.33
C LYS A 29 3.43 -2.65 -12.46
N ASP A 30 2.91 -3.77 -12.92
CA ASP A 30 3.22 -5.08 -12.37
C ASP A 30 4.65 -5.44 -12.78
N ILE A 31 5.56 -5.52 -11.80
CA ILE A 31 6.96 -5.90 -12.00
C ILE A 31 7.11 -7.35 -11.56
N GLU A 32 7.77 -8.18 -12.37
CA GLU A 32 8.01 -9.57 -12.02
C GLU A 32 8.96 -9.67 -10.82
N TYR A 33 8.54 -10.40 -9.78
CA TYR A 33 9.38 -10.67 -8.62
C TYR A 33 10.30 -11.86 -8.88
N SER A 34 11.61 -11.66 -8.73
CA SER A 34 12.61 -12.72 -8.75
C SER A 34 13.16 -12.95 -7.35
N ARG A 35 12.96 -14.16 -6.80
CA ARG A 35 13.44 -14.51 -5.45
C ARG A 35 14.96 -14.58 -5.37
N GLU A 36 15.63 -14.95 -6.45
CA GLU A 36 17.09 -15.10 -6.47
C GLU A 36 17.82 -13.75 -6.44
N LEU A 37 17.15 -12.69 -6.91
CA LEU A 37 17.66 -11.33 -6.92
C LEU A 37 17.18 -10.51 -5.72
N ALA A 38 16.28 -11.08 -4.90
CA ALA A 38 15.72 -10.40 -3.74
C ALA A 38 16.80 -10.24 -2.66
N ASP A 39 16.89 -9.03 -2.14
CA ASP A 39 17.74 -8.76 -0.99
C ASP A 39 17.03 -9.09 0.34
N GLY A 40 17.69 -8.82 1.46
CA GLY A 40 17.11 -9.07 2.77
C GLY A 40 15.87 -8.23 3.07
N GLU A 41 15.81 -7.00 2.54
CA GLU A 41 14.68 -6.10 2.75
C GLU A 41 13.44 -6.58 1.99
N ASP A 42 13.63 -7.07 0.77
CA ASP A 42 12.56 -7.66 -0.04
C ASP A 42 11.92 -8.87 0.66
N LEU A 43 12.73 -9.76 1.23
CA LEU A 43 12.26 -10.93 1.96
C LEU A 43 11.51 -10.54 3.25
N GLU A 44 12.00 -9.55 3.99
CA GLU A 44 11.32 -9.04 5.18
C GLU A 44 9.97 -8.40 4.82
N ALA A 45 9.94 -7.60 3.73
CA ALA A 45 8.72 -6.97 3.24
C ALA A 45 7.66 -8.02 2.87
N GLN A 46 8.06 -9.10 2.20
CA GLN A 46 7.17 -10.21 1.88
C GLN A 46 6.60 -10.86 3.15
N ALA A 47 7.46 -11.21 4.12
CA ALA A 47 7.03 -11.82 5.37
C ALA A 47 6.07 -10.91 6.16
N ARG A 48 6.33 -9.60 6.16
CA ARG A 48 5.48 -8.61 6.82
C ARG A 48 4.10 -8.49 6.15
N SER A 49 4.07 -8.54 4.82
CA SER A 49 2.83 -8.53 4.03
C SER A 49 1.97 -9.75 4.35
N GLU A 50 2.55 -10.95 4.32
CA GLU A 50 1.87 -12.20 4.65
C GLU A 50 1.30 -12.19 6.08
N ALA A 51 2.07 -11.68 7.05
CA ALA A 51 1.61 -11.53 8.43
C ALA A 51 0.42 -10.56 8.54
N ALA A 52 0.43 -9.45 7.79
CA ALA A 52 -0.69 -8.51 7.76
C ALA A 52 -1.95 -9.14 7.15
N GLU A 53 -1.80 -9.92 6.06
CA GLU A 53 -2.91 -10.62 5.42
C GLU A 53 -3.54 -11.66 6.36
N LYS A 54 -2.73 -12.45 7.06
CA LYS A 54 -3.21 -13.38 8.10
C LYS A 54 -4.03 -12.65 9.17
N ARG A 55 -3.55 -11.51 9.67
CA ARG A 55 -4.30 -10.67 10.62
C ARG A 55 -5.59 -10.11 10.04
N ALA A 56 -5.64 -9.81 8.75
CA ALA A 56 -6.86 -9.31 8.10
C ALA A 56 -7.89 -10.43 7.92
N LYS A 57 -7.46 -11.61 7.47
CA LYS A 57 -8.30 -12.81 7.34
C LYS A 57 -8.91 -13.23 8.67
N ASN A 58 -8.13 -13.22 9.75
CA ASN A 58 -8.62 -13.58 11.09
C ASN A 58 -9.62 -12.57 11.69
N ARG A 59 -9.75 -11.37 11.11
CA ARG A 59 -10.68 -10.32 11.55
C ARG A 59 -11.98 -10.29 10.74
N ARG A 60 -12.09 -11.15 9.73
CA ARG A 60 -13.28 -11.28 8.88
C ARG A 60 -14.15 -12.42 9.38
#